data_AF-A0A3S4IZS5-F1
#
_entry.id   AF-A0A3S4IZS5-F1
#
_cell.length_a   1.000
_cell.length_b   1.000
_cell.length_c   1.000
_cell.angle_alpha   90.00
_cell.angle_beta   90.00
_cell.angle_gamma   90.00
#
_symmetry.space_group_name_H-M   'P 1'
#
loop_
_entity.id
_entity.type
_entity.pdbx_description
1 polymer ?
#
loop_
_entity_poly.entity_id
_entity_poly.type
_entity_poly.pdbx_seq_one_letter_code
_entity_poly.pdbx_strand_id
1 'polypeptide(L)' 'MRLITTGGDAFEAEREQWNDANNVLTLRPGVVVGYERNIWTNEKYDKAGITVLPIPGDELGRGRGGARCMSCPLERDGI' A
#
# COMPACT_ATOMS: atom_id res chain seq x y z
N MET A 1 19.35 -0.76 -2.47
CA MET A 1 18.04 -0.34 -1.95
C MET A 1 17.24 0.26 -3.10
N ARG A 2 16.02 -0.25 -3.38
CA ARG A 2 15.15 0.28 -4.44
C ARG A 2 14.06 1.12 -3.79
N LEU A 3 14.02 2.41 -4.11
CA LEU A 3 12.98 3.32 -3.62
C LEU A 3 11.81 3.33 -4.61
N ILE A 4 10.58 3.21 -4.08
CA ILE A 4 9.34 3.35 -4.84
C ILE A 4 8.58 4.50 -4.20
N THR A 5 8.26 5.52 -4.99
CA THR A 5 7.55 6.71 -4.48
C THR A 5 6.05 6.56 -4.60
N THR A 6 5.31 7.18 -3.69
CA THR A 6 3.84 7.27 -3.71
C THR A 6 3.35 8.17 -4.85
N GLY A 7 2.15 7.89 -5.37
CA GLY A 7 1.46 8.72 -6.37
C GLY A 7 2.11 8.72 -7.75
N GLY A 8 1.59 9.52 -8.68
CA GLY A 8 2.19 9.79 -9.99
C GLY A 8 3.04 11.05 -9.96
N ASP A 9 2.37 12.20 -10.08
CA ASP A 9 2.93 13.54 -9.95
C ASP A 9 2.87 14.06 -8.49
N ALA A 10 3.19 15.35 -8.28
CA ALA A 10 3.21 15.95 -6.95
C ALA A 10 1.82 15.99 -6.27
N PHE A 11 0.74 16.22 -7.03
CA PHE A 11 -0.62 16.28 -6.49
C PHE A 11 -1.14 14.88 -6.18
N GLU A 12 -0.90 13.93 -7.07
CA GLU A 12 -1.22 12.52 -6.87
C GLU A 12 -0.45 11.93 -5.67
N ALA A 13 0.82 12.31 -5.51
CA ALA A 13 1.64 11.90 -4.36
C ALA A 13 1.05 12.39 -3.04
N GLU A 14 0.66 13.67 -2.94
CA GLU A 14 0.02 14.22 -1.75
C GLU A 14 -1.33 13.54 -1.46
N ARG A 15 -2.15 13.34 -2.50
CA ARG A 15 -3.46 12.69 -2.39
C ARG A 15 -3.36 11.23 -1.95
N GLU A 16 -2.49 10.45 -2.57
CA GLU A 16 -2.32 9.03 -2.23
C GLU A 16 -1.58 8.84 -0.90
N GLN A 17 -0.69 9.77 -0.53
CA GLN A 17 -0.14 9.84 0.81
C GLN A 17 -1.25 10.07 1.85
N TRP A 18 -2.20 10.97 1.56
CA TRP A 18 -3.36 11.20 2.41
C TRP A 18 -4.29 9.98 2.52
N ASN A 19 -4.30 9.12 1.50
CA ASN A 19 -5.05 7.87 1.45
C ASN A 19 -4.25 6.65 1.94
N ASP A 20 -3.16 6.87 2.69
CA ASP A 20 -2.34 5.83 3.31
C ASP A 20 -1.73 4.80 2.34
N ALA A 21 -1.37 5.22 1.12
CA ALA A 21 -0.85 4.32 0.07
C ALA A 21 0.47 3.60 0.42
N ASN A 22 1.25 4.17 1.34
CA ASN A 22 2.49 3.59 1.87
C ASN A 22 2.23 2.62 3.04
N ASN A 23 1.02 2.57 3.58
CA ASN A 23 0.64 1.76 4.74
C ASN A 23 0.06 0.40 4.30
N VAL A 24 0.86 -0.34 3.53
CA VAL A 24 0.49 -1.67 3.03
C VAL A 24 0.91 -2.77 4.00
N LEU A 25 0.13 -3.85 4.06
CA LEU A 25 0.47 -5.05 4.82
C LEU A 25 1.21 -6.04 3.91
N THR A 26 2.47 -6.34 4.22
CA THR A 26 3.24 -7.35 3.48
C THR A 26 2.92 -8.75 3.99
N LEU A 27 2.36 -9.61 3.13
CA LEU A 27 2.04 -10.99 3.47
C LEU A 27 3.28 -11.89 3.35
N ARG A 28 4.04 -11.70 2.26
CA ARG A 28 5.30 -12.40 1.96
C ARG A 28 6.17 -11.51 1.08
N PRO A 29 7.48 -11.79 0.92
CA PRO A 29 8.33 -10.99 0.04
C PRO A 29 7.71 -10.79 -1.34
N GLY A 30 7.52 -9.54 -1.74
CA GLY A 30 6.93 -9.17 -3.03
C GLY A 30 5.40 -9.22 -3.12
N VAL A 31 4.65 -9.53 -2.04
CA VAL A 31 3.19 -9.54 -2.06
C VAL A 31 2.62 -8.74 -0.89
N VAL A 32 1.77 -7.75 -1.21
CA VAL A 32 1.22 -6.80 -0.25
C VAL A 32 -0.29 -6.65 -0.40
N VAL A 33 -0.97 -6.27 0.68
CA VAL A 33 -2.37 -5.82 0.68
C VAL A 33 -2.39 -4.31 0.83
N GLY A 34 -3.20 -3.63 0.02
CA GLY A 34 -3.36 -2.18 0.03
C GLY A 34 -4.73 -1.76 -0.48
N TYR A 35 -5.04 -0.46 -0.40
CA TYR A 35 -6.32 0.04 -0.92
C TYR A 35 -6.31 0.19 -2.44
N GLU A 36 -7.42 -0.15 -3.08
CA GLU A 36 -7.59 -0.05 -4.54
C GLU A 36 -7.52 1.40 -5.05
N ARG A 37 -7.96 2.37 -4.23
CA ARG A 37 -8.01 3.81 -4.58
C ARG A 37 -6.65 4.46 -4.84
N ASN A 38 -5.55 3.80 -4.46
CA ASN A 38 -4.18 4.29 -4.62
C ASN A 38 -3.59 3.77 -5.93
N ILE A 39 -4.24 4.13 -7.04
CA ILE A 39 -4.02 3.57 -8.38
C ILE A 39 -2.56 3.73 -8.80
N TRP A 40 -1.97 4.91 -8.62
CA TRP A 40 -0.62 5.21 -9.12
C TRP A 40 0.46 4.51 -8.30
N THR A 41 0.31 4.48 -6.99
CA THR A 41 1.20 3.71 -6.11
C THR A 41 1.09 2.22 -6.42
N ASN A 42 -0.11 1.70 -6.65
CA ASN A 42 -0.32 0.28 -7.00
C ASN A 42 0.34 -0.08 -8.35
N GLU A 43 0.23 0.79 -9.36
CA GLU A 43 0.95 0.61 -10.62
C GLU A 43 2.47 0.63 -10.44
N LYS A 44 2.99 1.50 -9.57
CA LYS A 44 4.42 1.57 -9.28
C LYS A 44 4.92 0.32 -8.56
N TYR A 45 4.11 -0.25 -7.66
CA TYR A 45 4.40 -1.55 -7.06
C TYR A 45 4.46 -2.66 -8.11
N ASP A 46 3.50 -2.70 -9.03
CA ASP A 46 3.46 -3.69 -10.11
C ASP A 46 4.70 -3.60 -11.02
N LYS A 47 5.04 -2.38 -11.47
CA LYS A 47 6.29 -2.08 -12.22
C LYS A 47 7.55 -2.40 -11.42
N ALA A 48 7.44 -2.51 -10.10
CA ALA A 48 8.53 -2.91 -9.23
C ALA A 48 8.62 -4.42 -8.96
N GLY A 49 7.70 -5.22 -9.52
CA GLY A 49 7.62 -6.66 -9.27
C GLY A 49 7.00 -6.99 -7.91
N ILE A 50 6.21 -6.08 -7.35
CA ILE A 50 5.44 -6.27 -6.11
C ILE A 50 3.98 -6.47 -6.49
N THR A 51 3.43 -7.64 -6.18
CA THR A 51 2.01 -7.92 -6.35
C THR A 51 1.20 -7.23 -5.26
N VAL A 52 0.31 -6.33 -5.66
CA VAL A 52 -0.68 -5.73 -4.76
C VAL A 52 -1.97 -6.52 -4.83
N LEU A 53 -2.51 -6.89 -3.67
CA LEU A 53 -3.84 -7.43 -3.48
C LEU A 53 -4.76 -6.29 -3.01
N PRO A 54 -5.47 -5.62 -3.92
CA PRO A 54 -6.28 -4.46 -3.57
C PRO A 54 -7.53 -4.87 -2.79
N ILE A 55 -7.89 -4.05 -1.79
CA ILE A 55 -9.17 -4.12 -1.09
C ILE A 55 -9.90 -2.76 -1.18
N PRO A 56 -11.24 -2.73 -1.14
CA PRO A 56 -12.00 -1.50 -1.03
C PRO A 56 -11.63 -0.73 0.24
N GLY A 57 -11.48 0.59 0.12
CA GLY A 57 -10.95 1.44 1.19
C GLY A 57 -11.74 2.72 1.43
N ASP A 58 -12.93 2.86 0.85
CA ASP A 58 -13.68 4.13 0.83
C ASP A 58 -14.09 4.60 2.22
N GLU A 59 -14.57 3.68 3.07
CA GLU A 59 -14.94 4.00 4.45
C GLU A 59 -13.77 3.79 5.43
N LEU A 60 -13.05 2.66 5.32
CA LEU A 60 -11.93 2.35 6.23
C LEU A 60 -10.79 3.38 6.11
N GLY A 61 -10.49 3.84 4.90
CA GLY A 61 -9.46 4.86 4.66
C GLY A 61 -9.78 6.22 5.27
N ARG A 62 -11.05 6.52 5.59
CA ARG A 62 -11.43 7.76 6.30
C ARG A 62 -10.86 7.80 7.72
N GLY A 63 -10.60 6.63 8.30
CA GLY A 63 -9.93 6.47 9.59
C GLY A 63 -8.44 6.80 9.57
N ARG A 64 -7.87 7.16 8.40
CA ARG A 64 -6.43 7.44 8.22
C ARG A 64 -5.52 6.28 8.62
N GLY A 65 -5.89 5.09 8.16
CA GLY A 65 -5.11 3.89 8.38
C GLY A 65 -5.17 2.97 7.17
N GLY A 66 -4.01 2.48 6.75
CA GLY A 66 -3.90 1.44 5.72
C GLY A 66 -4.03 0.03 6.27
N ALA A 67 -3.85 -0.95 5.39
CA ALA A 67 -3.94 -2.37 5.72
C ALA A 67 -3.01 -2.78 6.87
N ARG A 68 -1.85 -2.11 7.01
CA ARG A 68 -0.93 -2.40 8.11
C ARG A 68 -1.45 -1.88 9.46
N CYS A 69 -2.05 -0.70 9.52
CA CYS A 69 -2.67 -0.19 10.74
C CYS A 69 -3.80 -1.08 11.27
N MET A 70 -4.52 -1.79 10.39
CA MET A 70 -5.61 -2.68 10.76
C MET A 70 -5.15 -4.09 11.15
N SER A 71 -3.84 -4.30 11.29
CA SER A 71 -3.25 -5.63 11.47
C SER A 71 -2.28 -5.67 12.64
N CYS A 72 -2.18 -6.85 13.27
CA CYS A 72 -1.19 -7.14 14.31
C CYS A 72 -0.62 -8.55 14.04
N PRO A 73 0.45 -8.67 13.23
CA PRO A 73 1.05 -9.97 12.95
C PRO A 73 1.55 -10.63 14.23
N LEU A 74 1.08 -11.84 14.53
CA LEU A 74 1.50 -12.60 15.70
C LEU A 74 2.74 -13.45 15.42
N GLU A 75 2.77 -14.05 14.22
CA GLU A 75 3.85 -14.92 13.77
C GLU A 75 4.18 -14.62 12.31
N ARG A 76 5.45 -14.74 11.96
CA ARG A 76 5.96 -14.61 10.59
C ARG A 76 7.21 -15.45 10.46
N ASP A 77 7.28 -16.25 9.42
CA ASP A 77 8.47 -17.04 9.12
C ASP A 77 9.70 -16.13 8.87
N GLY A 78 10.88 -16.70 9.11
CA GLY A 78 12.15 -16.07 8.74
C GLY A 78 12.23 -15.77 7.24
N ILE A 79 13.15 -14.88 6.88
CA ILE A 79 13.48 -14.56 5.47
C ILE A 79 14.76 -15.27 5.09
#